data_AF-A0A1Y3EYF2-F1
#
_entry.id   AF-A0A1Y3EYF2-F1
#
_cell.length_a   1.000
_cell.length_b   1.000
_cell.length_c   1.000
_cell.angle_alpha   90.00
_cell.angle_beta   90.00
_cell.angle_gamma   90.00
#
_symmetry.space_group_name_H-M   'P 1'
#
loop_
_entity.id
_entity.type
_entity.pdbx_description
1 polymer ?
#
loop_
_entity_poly.entity_id
_entity_poly.type
_entity_poly.pdbx_seq_one_letter_code
_entity_poly.pdbx_strand_id
1 'polypeptide(L)'
;MIAQESNNSLLICSTGAFRPTCSIRNMENFNLIGKIEDGIGYAPYDPNYSLAYVITESKQVIVGVSLNFLGSDEAIVRIRPANKQLRTMKNDKFTLNEPHFVAAFEIGPFVYFFFHEIAIEHFSHRQ
;
A
#
# COMPACT_ATOMS: atom_id res chain seq x y z
N MET A 1 4.24 1.29 7.34
CA MET A 1 4.56 -0.05 6.79
C MET A 1 5.91 -0.49 7.33
N ILE A 2 6.05 -1.73 7.79
CA ILE A 2 7.35 -2.33 8.15
C ILE A 2 7.45 -3.66 7.42
N ALA A 3 8.60 -3.91 6.80
CA ALA A 3 8.76 -4.97 5.83
C ALA A 3 10.18 -5.54 5.94
N GLN A 4 10.34 -6.86 6.00
CA GLN A 4 11.67 -7.45 5.87
C GLN A 4 12.08 -7.43 4.39
N GLU A 5 13.22 -6.79 4.09
CA GLU A 5 13.73 -6.66 2.72
C GLU A 5 14.83 -7.68 2.41
N SER A 6 15.69 -7.96 3.39
CA SER A 6 16.77 -8.97 3.31
C SER A 6 16.99 -9.65 4.68
N ASN A 7 17.95 -10.58 4.77
CA ASN A 7 18.21 -11.33 6.00
C ASN A 7 18.58 -10.45 7.21
N ASN A 8 18.95 -9.18 7.03
CA ASN A 8 19.23 -8.28 8.15
C ASN A 8 18.80 -6.81 7.91
N SER A 9 17.84 -6.58 7.02
CA SER A 9 17.33 -5.23 6.73
C SER A 9 15.81 -5.16 6.72
N LEU A 10 15.31 -4.06 7.26
CA LEU A 10 13.91 -3.68 7.33
C LEU A 10 13.64 -2.48 6.43
N LEU A 11 12.71 -2.60 5.51
CA LEU A 11 12.06 -1.48 4.85
C LEU A 11 11.01 -0.88 5.79
N ILE A 12 11.19 0.38 6.17
CA ILE A 12 10.28 1.11 7.04
C ILE A 12 9.77 2.32 6.28
N CYS A 13 8.45 2.41 6.11
CA CYS A 13 7.80 3.54 5.46
C CYS A 13 6.81 4.22 6.41
N SER A 14 6.84 5.55 6.43
CA SER A 14 6.07 6.42 7.31
C SER A 14 5.38 7.53 6.53
N THR A 15 4.40 8.18 7.16
CA THR A 15 3.66 9.30 6.56
C THR A 15 4.52 10.55 6.33
N GLY A 16 5.64 10.67 7.06
CA GLY A 16 6.62 11.74 6.88
C GLY A 16 6.04 13.16 6.95
N ALA A 17 5.09 13.40 7.87
CA ALA A 17 4.36 14.66 7.99
C ALA A 17 3.69 15.07 6.66
N PHE A 18 2.80 14.22 6.16
CA PHE A 18 2.14 14.39 4.87
C PHE A 18 3.08 14.42 3.65
N ARG A 19 4.22 13.77 3.78
CA ARG A 19 5.16 13.50 2.70
C ARG A 19 5.75 12.11 2.92
N PRO A 20 5.07 11.05 2.43
CA PRO A 20 5.46 9.67 2.67
C PRO A 20 6.94 9.43 2.35
N THR A 21 7.64 8.74 3.24
CA THR A 21 9.05 8.40 3.08
C THR A 21 9.31 6.96 3.47
N CYS A 22 10.29 6.35 2.83
CA CYS A 22 10.79 5.02 3.13
C CYS A 22 12.28 5.07 3.50
N SER A 23 12.71 4.15 4.36
CA SER A 23 14.12 3.96 4.71
C SER A 23 14.41 2.48 4.91
N ILE A 24 15.60 2.06 4.53
CA ILE A 24 16.11 0.74 4.88
C ILE A 24 16.86 0.88 6.20
N ARG A 25 16.56 0.03 7.17
CA ARG A 25 17.17 0.05 8.49
C ARG A 25 17.72 -1.33 8.86
N ASN A 26 18.80 -1.36 9.63
CA ASN A 26 19.31 -2.60 10.18
C ASN A 26 18.30 -3.16 11.20
N MET A 27 18.09 -4.49 11.18
CA MET A 27 17.05 -5.12 11.99
C MET A 27 17.40 -5.18 13.49
N GLU A 28 18.68 -5.20 13.86
CA GLU A 28 19.14 -5.34 15.25
C GLU A 28 19.18 -4.00 15.98
N ASN A 29 19.65 -2.93 15.30
CA ASN A 29 19.89 -1.63 15.93
C ASN A 29 19.09 -0.47 15.31
N PHE A 30 18.27 -0.72 14.28
CA PHE A 30 17.47 0.29 13.57
C PHE A 30 18.27 1.47 13.00
N ASN A 31 19.58 1.31 12.80
CA ASN A 31 20.39 2.30 12.10
C ASN A 31 20.00 2.38 10.64
N LEU A 32 19.99 3.60 10.10
CA LEU A 32 19.72 3.85 8.68
C LEU A 32 20.80 3.19 7.81
N ILE A 33 20.37 2.45 6.79
CA ILE A 33 21.21 1.91 5.73
C ILE A 33 20.90 2.68 4.46
N GLY A 34 21.89 3.40 3.93
CA GLY A 34 21.72 4.20 2.72
C GLY A 34 20.99 5.51 2.97
N LYS A 35 20.00 5.83 2.12
CA LYS A 35 19.29 7.12 2.13
C LYS A 35 17.79 6.92 2.37
N ILE A 36 17.14 8.00 2.78
CA ILE A 36 15.68 8.08 2.81
C ILE A 36 15.19 8.27 1.36
N GLU A 37 14.16 7.52 1.00
CA GLU A 37 13.55 7.51 -0.33
C GLU A 37 12.08 7.95 -0.25
N ASP A 38 11.51 8.22 -1.43
CA ASP A 38 10.10 8.55 -1.57
C ASP A 38 9.22 7.35 -1.15
N GLY A 39 8.17 7.62 -0.38
CA GLY A 39 7.28 6.61 0.18
C GLY A 39 5.91 6.53 -0.50
N ILE A 40 5.71 7.22 -1.63
CA ILE A 40 4.42 7.22 -2.33
C ILE A 40 4.10 5.78 -2.77
N GLY A 41 2.88 5.34 -2.45
CA GLY A 41 2.44 3.97 -2.64
C GLY A 41 2.78 3.03 -1.49
N TYR A 42 3.82 3.29 -0.69
CA TYR A 42 4.17 2.42 0.45
C TYR A 42 3.48 2.82 1.76
N ALA A 43 3.24 4.12 1.94
CA ALA A 43 2.62 4.67 3.13
C ALA A 43 1.64 5.79 2.74
N PRO A 44 0.57 5.98 3.52
CA PRO A 44 -0.37 7.07 3.29
C PRO A 44 0.25 8.42 3.63
N TYR A 45 -0.32 9.48 3.06
CA TYR A 45 0.03 10.86 3.41
C TYR A 45 -0.48 11.22 4.81
N ASP A 46 -1.74 10.91 5.11
CA ASP A 46 -2.38 11.18 6.41
C ASP A 46 -2.32 9.94 7.31
N PRO A 47 -1.92 10.05 8.60
CA PRO A 47 -1.94 8.92 9.54
C PRO A 47 -3.34 8.34 9.80
N ASN A 48 -4.41 9.07 9.49
CA ASN A 48 -5.79 8.60 9.61
C ASN A 48 -6.25 7.76 8.42
N TYR A 49 -5.50 7.72 7.31
CA TYR A 49 -5.85 6.91 6.15
C TYR A 49 -5.41 5.46 6.35
N SER A 50 -6.33 4.56 6.03
CA SER A 50 -6.13 3.12 6.12
C SER A 50 -5.08 2.61 5.14
N LEU A 51 -4.37 1.56 5.53
CA LEU A 51 -3.31 0.91 4.76
C LEU A 51 -3.43 -0.61 4.94
N ALA A 52 -3.39 -1.36 3.84
CA ALA A 52 -3.14 -2.79 3.86
C ALA A 52 -1.98 -3.12 2.93
N TYR A 53 -1.13 -4.07 3.28
CA TYR A 53 0.01 -4.45 2.44
C TYR A 53 0.39 -5.91 2.64
N VAL A 54 1.03 -6.46 1.61
CA VAL A 54 1.67 -7.76 1.67
C VAL A 54 3.05 -7.69 0.99
N ILE A 55 3.98 -8.46 1.53
CA ILE A 55 5.23 -8.78 0.86
C ILE A 55 5.14 -10.23 0.46
N THR A 56 5.22 -10.51 -0.82
CA THR A 56 5.08 -11.89 -1.31
C THR A 56 6.37 -12.69 -1.08
N GLU A 57 6.27 -14.01 -1.15
CA GLU A 57 7.46 -14.91 -1.18
C GLU A 57 8.42 -14.54 -2.32
N SER A 58 7.86 -14.08 -3.44
CA SER A 58 8.61 -13.55 -4.59
C SER A 58 9.14 -12.13 -4.41
N LYS A 59 9.09 -11.58 -3.18
CA LYS A 59 9.58 -10.25 -2.79
C LYS A 59 8.90 -9.09 -3.52
N GLN A 60 7.67 -9.30 -3.99
CA GLN A 60 6.83 -8.21 -4.49
C GLN A 60 6.23 -7.45 -3.31
N VAL A 61 6.13 -6.14 -3.43
CA VAL A 61 5.47 -5.30 -2.42
C VAL A 61 4.19 -4.77 -3.04
N ILE A 62 3.06 -5.22 -2.50
CA ILE A 62 1.73 -4.85 -2.97
C ILE A 62 0.98 -4.19 -1.82
N VAL A 63 0.42 -3.01 -2.08
CA VAL A 63 -0.09 -2.10 -1.06
C VAL A 63 -1.42 -1.51 -1.52
N GLY A 64 -2.42 -1.52 -0.64
CA GLY A 64 -3.64 -0.72 -0.76
C GLY A 64 -3.48 0.57 0.03
N VAL A 65 -3.42 1.70 -0.66
CA VAL A 65 -3.18 3.02 -0.05
C VAL A 65 -3.70 4.15 -0.95
N SER A 66 -3.87 5.34 -0.38
CA SER A 66 -4.04 6.57 -1.15
C SER A 66 -2.71 7.10 -1.70
N LEU A 67 -2.71 7.44 -2.99
CA LEU A 67 -1.55 7.91 -3.74
C LEU A 67 -1.41 9.43 -3.81
N ASN A 68 -2.35 10.18 -3.24
CA ASN A 68 -2.30 11.64 -3.24
C ASN A 68 -2.52 12.21 -1.82
N PHE A 69 -2.16 13.48 -1.66
CA PHE A 69 -2.34 14.19 -0.40
C PHE A 69 -3.82 14.29 0.03
N LEU A 70 -4.74 14.39 -0.94
CA LEU A 70 -6.16 14.59 -0.67
C LEU A 70 -6.90 13.34 -0.19
N GLY A 71 -6.33 12.14 -0.33
CA GLY A 71 -7.01 10.88 -0.03
C GLY A 71 -7.70 10.24 -1.23
N SER A 72 -8.17 11.04 -2.19
CA SER A 72 -9.07 10.61 -3.27
C SER A 72 -8.50 9.74 -4.40
N ASP A 73 -7.21 9.37 -4.35
CA ASP A 73 -6.59 8.45 -5.31
C ASP A 73 -6.20 7.14 -4.60
N GLU A 74 -7.19 6.46 -4.01
CA GLU A 74 -6.99 5.12 -3.44
C GLU A 74 -6.74 4.08 -4.53
N ALA A 75 -5.71 3.26 -4.34
CA ALA A 75 -5.36 2.22 -5.28
C ALA A 75 -4.73 1.03 -4.58
N ILE A 76 -4.87 -0.14 -5.20
CA ILE A 76 -3.99 -1.28 -4.93
C ILE A 76 -2.84 -1.20 -5.93
N VAL A 77 -1.62 -1.08 -5.42
CA VAL A 77 -0.40 -0.89 -6.20
C VAL A 77 0.62 -1.98 -5.94
N ARG A 78 1.26 -2.49 -6.99
CA ARG A 78 2.50 -3.27 -6.88
C ARG A 78 3.66 -2.31 -7.13
N ILE A 79 4.44 -2.02 -6.09
CA ILE A 79 5.51 -1.02 -6.15
C ILE A 79 6.86 -1.67 -6.41
N ARG A 80 7.04 -2.89 -5.89
CA ARG A 80 8.22 -3.72 -6.16
C ARG A 80 7.82 -4.99 -6.92
N PRO A 81 8.61 -5.41 -7.92
CA PRO A 81 9.83 -4.76 -8.41
C PRO A 81 9.52 -3.51 -9.26
N ALA A 82 10.42 -2.53 -9.24
CA ALA A 82 10.21 -1.21 -9.87
C ALA A 82 9.98 -1.28 -11.40
N ASN A 83 10.53 -2.29 -12.08
CA ASN A 83 10.33 -2.50 -13.51
C ASN A 83 9.00 -3.20 -13.87
N LYS A 84 8.20 -3.61 -12.89
CA LYS A 84 6.90 -4.27 -13.11
C LYS A 84 5.82 -3.67 -12.22
N GLN A 85 5.83 -2.35 -12.07
CA GLN A 85 4.80 -1.65 -11.31
C GLN A 85 3.42 -1.84 -11.95
N LEU A 86 2.41 -2.01 -11.10
CA LEU A 86 1.00 -2.09 -11.49
C LEU A 86 0.17 -1.26 -10.52
N ARG A 87 -0.97 -0.78 -10.98
CA ARG A 87 -2.00 -0.17 -10.13
C ARG A 87 -3.39 -0.54 -10.65
N THR A 88 -4.38 -0.51 -9.76
CA THR A 88 -5.79 -0.47 -10.14
C THR A 88 -6.09 0.77 -10.98
N MET A 89 -7.13 0.68 -11.82
CA MET A 89 -7.53 1.77 -12.72
C MET A 89 -7.92 3.00 -11.90
N LYS A 90 -7.41 4.17 -12.29
CA LYS A 90 -7.70 5.43 -11.60
C LYS A 90 -9.12 5.89 -11.92
N ASN A 91 -9.84 6.37 -10.90
CA ASN A 91 -11.20 6.90 -11.01
C ASN A 91 -12.24 5.89 -11.53
N ASP A 92 -11.96 4.59 -11.44
CA ASP A 92 -12.91 3.54 -11.81
C ASP A 92 -13.63 3.00 -10.57
N LYS A 93 -14.85 3.51 -10.35
CA LYS A 93 -15.69 3.12 -9.22
C LYS A 93 -16.12 1.66 -9.27
N PHE A 94 -16.10 1.02 -10.45
CA PHE A 94 -16.39 -0.42 -10.55
C PHE A 94 -15.25 -1.29 -10.01
N THR A 95 -14.03 -0.74 -9.91
CA THR A 95 -12.87 -1.42 -9.33
C THR A 95 -12.71 -1.10 -7.84
N LEU A 96 -12.75 0.18 -7.47
CA LEU A 96 -12.65 0.66 -6.08
C LEU A 96 -13.50 1.93 -5.90
N ASN A 97 -14.36 1.95 -4.88
CA ASN A 97 -15.25 3.08 -4.60
C ASN A 97 -15.15 3.57 -3.15
N GLU A 98 -14.22 4.49 -2.90
CA GLU A 98 -13.90 5.00 -1.55
C GLU A 98 -13.55 3.85 -0.57
N PRO A 99 -12.53 3.02 -0.90
CA PRO A 99 -12.19 1.85 -0.11
C PRO A 99 -11.44 2.23 1.18
N HIS A 100 -11.74 1.50 2.25
CA HIS A 100 -10.95 1.48 3.48
C HIS A 100 -10.26 0.13 3.62
N PHE A 101 -8.93 0.14 3.52
CA PHE A 101 -8.11 -1.06 3.52
C PHE A 101 -7.93 -1.63 4.92
N VAL A 102 -8.22 -2.93 5.10
CA VAL A 102 -8.15 -3.60 6.41
C VAL A 102 -6.94 -4.53 6.48
N ALA A 103 -6.77 -5.42 5.50
CA ALA A 103 -5.69 -6.41 5.50
C ALA A 103 -5.37 -6.92 4.10
N ALA A 104 -4.19 -7.53 3.94
CA ALA A 104 -3.80 -8.20 2.70
C ALA A 104 -2.99 -9.47 3.02
N PHE A 105 -3.20 -10.52 2.24
CA PHE A 105 -2.56 -11.82 2.43
C PHE A 105 -2.19 -12.46 1.09
N GLU A 106 -1.05 -13.14 1.05
CA GLU A 106 -0.69 -14.05 -0.03
C GLU A 106 -1.22 -15.45 0.33
N ILE A 107 -2.07 -16.02 -0.53
CA ILE A 107 -2.64 -17.35 -0.34
C ILE A 107 -2.56 -18.10 -1.67
N GLY A 108 -1.66 -19.08 -1.74
CA GLY A 108 -1.37 -19.79 -2.98
C GLY A 108 -0.83 -18.83 -4.05
N PRO A 109 -1.36 -18.86 -5.29
CA PRO A 109 -0.85 -18.01 -6.37
C PRO A 109 -1.46 -16.60 -6.39
N PHE A 110 -2.27 -16.24 -5.39
CA PHE A 110 -3.03 -14.99 -5.36
C PHE A 110 -2.72 -14.14 -4.13
N VAL A 111 -2.92 -12.84 -4.30
CA VAL A 111 -2.97 -11.89 -3.20
C VAL A 111 -4.41 -11.44 -3.01
N TYR A 112 -4.90 -11.57 -1.78
CA TYR A 112 -6.24 -11.16 -1.37
C TYR A 112 -6.16 -9.89 -0.55
N PHE A 113 -6.97 -8.90 -0.93
CA PHE A 113 -7.16 -7.67 -0.16
C PHE A 113 -8.53 -7.71 0.51
N PHE A 114 -8.56 -7.33 1.79
CA PHE A 114 -9.76 -7.16 2.58
C PHE A 114 -9.95 -5.66 2.82
N PHE A 115 -11.08 -5.13 2.38
CA PHE A 115 -11.45 -3.73 2.51
C PHE A 115 -12.98 -3.62 2.53
N HIS A 116 -13.49 -2.47 2.96
CA HIS A 116 -14.90 -2.10 2.76
C HIS A 116 -14.97 -0.84 1.90
N GLU A 117 -16.02 -0.71 1.11
CA GLU A 117 -16.19 0.38 0.15
C GLU A 117 -17.66 0.77 0.04
N ILE A 118 -17.97 1.83 -0.71
CA ILE A 118 -19.35 2.19 -1.02
C ILE A 118 -19.91 1.21 -2.07
N ALA A 119 -20.89 0.40 -1.65
CA ALA A 119 -21.59 -0.57 -2.48
C ALA A 119 -22.34 0.09 -3.66
N ILE A 120 -21.96 -0.25 -4.90
CA ILE A 120 -22.64 0.25 -6.10
C ILE A 120 -23.99 -0.47 -6.32
N GLU A 121 -24.08 -1.74 -5.95
CA GLU A 121 -25.26 -2.59 -6.05
C GLU A 121 -26.44 -2.06 -5.22
N HIS A 122 -26.19 -1.27 -4.18
CA HIS A 122 -27.25 -0.62 -3.41
C HIS A 122 -28.00 0.43 -4.25
N PHE A 123 -27.35 1.04 -5.24
CA PHE A 123 -27.98 2.04 -6.10
C PHE A 123 -28.87 1.42 -7.19
N SER A 124 -28.61 0.18 -7.62
CA SER A 124 -29.40 -0.48 -8.66
C SER A 124 -30.73 -1.07 -8.13
N HIS A 125 -30.85 -1.34 -6.83
CA HIS A 125 -32.06 -1.92 -6.23
C HIS A 125 -33.11 -0.89 -5.74
N ARG A 126 -32.88 0.42 -5.95
CA ARG A 126 -33.82 1.49 -5.61
C ARG A 126 -34.51 2.12 -6.82
N GLN A 127 -34.45 1.48 -7.99
CA GLN A 127 -35.23 1.86 -9.17
C GLN A 127 -36.46 0.98 -9.33
#